data_AF-A0A2S9FEF8-F1
#
_entry.id   AF-A0A2S9FEF8-F1
#
_cell.length_a   1.000
_cell.length_b   1.000
_cell.length_c   1.000
_cell.angle_alpha   90.00
_cell.angle_beta   90.00
_cell.angle_gamma   90.00
#
_symmetry.space_group_name_H-M   'P 1'
#
loop_
_entity.id
_entity.type
_entity.pdbx_description
1 polymer ?
#
loop_
_entity_poly.entity_id
_entity_poly.type
_entity_poly.pdbx_seq_one_letter_code
_entity_poly.pdbx_strand_id
1 'polypeptide(L)' 'MPPTVNMGIPGASQTALRSGVGEASGKRVLLAEPRGYCAGVDRAVETVERALEKHGAPIYVR' A
#
# COMPACT_ATOMS: atom_id res chain seq x y z
N MET A 1 -34.04 -27.92 -11.76
CA MET A 1 -32.83 -27.81 -12.59
C MET A 1 -32.69 -26.36 -13.04
N PRO A 2 -31.84 -25.54 -12.40
CA PRO A 2 -31.53 -24.20 -12.89
C PRO A 2 -30.61 -24.27 -14.11
N PRO A 3 -30.84 -23.49 -15.18
CA PRO A 3 -29.91 -23.45 -16.30
C PRO A 3 -28.65 -22.67 -15.93
N THR A 4 -27.50 -23.31 -16.09
CA THR A 4 -26.16 -22.72 -16.00
C THR A 4 -25.98 -21.69 -17.11
N VAL A 5 -26.09 -20.39 -16.79
CA VAL A 5 -25.65 -19.32 -17.69
C VAL A 5 -24.23 -18.89 -17.32
N ASN A 6 -23.28 -19.39 -18.10
CA ASN A 6 -21.88 -18.99 -18.07
C ASN A 6 -21.74 -17.66 -18.83
N MET A 7 -21.59 -16.54 -18.10
CA MET A 7 -21.19 -15.25 -18.67
C MET A 7 -19.69 -15.05 -18.45
N GLY A 8 -18.88 -15.73 -19.29
CA GLY A 8 -17.47 -15.43 -19.42
C GLY A 8 -17.27 -14.10 -20.12
N ILE A 9 -16.49 -13.18 -19.54
CA ILE A 9 -15.90 -12.07 -20.28
C ILE A 9 -14.53 -12.53 -20.78
N PRO A 10 -14.34 -12.77 -22.09
CA PRO A 10 -13.03 -13.00 -22.66
C PRO A 10 -12.37 -11.65 -22.92
N GLY A 11 -11.25 -11.36 -22.25
CA GLY A 11 -10.37 -10.28 -22.69
C GLY A 11 -10.09 -9.14 -21.71
N ALA A 12 -9.85 -9.40 -20.43
CA ALA A 12 -8.98 -8.51 -19.65
C ALA A 12 -7.51 -8.74 -20.07
N SER A 13 -7.23 -8.33 -21.30
CA SER A 13 -5.95 -8.38 -21.97
C SER A 13 -4.99 -7.36 -21.31
N GLN A 14 -3.92 -7.86 -20.71
CA GLN A 14 -2.55 -7.33 -20.84
C GLN A 14 -2.26 -5.82 -20.59
N THR A 15 -2.97 -5.11 -19.71
CA THR A 15 -2.72 -3.67 -19.48
C THR A 15 -2.13 -3.33 -18.10
N ALA A 16 -1.27 -4.19 -17.55
CA ALA A 16 -0.37 -3.79 -16.47
C ALA A 16 1.09 -3.91 -16.93
N LEU A 17 1.43 -3.13 -17.96
CA LEU A 17 2.79 -3.06 -18.49
C LEU A 17 3.68 -2.26 -17.54
N ARG A 18 4.57 -3.01 -16.87
CA ARG A 18 6.01 -2.80 -16.70
C ARG A 18 6.52 -1.53 -15.99
N SER A 19 7.24 -1.75 -14.90
CA SER A 19 8.51 -1.06 -14.60
C SER A 19 9.46 -2.03 -13.89
N GLY A 20 10.68 -2.19 -14.44
CA GLY A 20 11.74 -3.08 -13.93
C GLY A 20 12.23 -2.68 -12.52
N VAL A 21 12.99 -3.50 -11.79
CA VAL A 21 14.34 -4.00 -12.12
C VAL A 21 14.66 -5.29 -11.35
N GLY A 22 15.36 -6.22 -12.00
CA GLY A 22 16.14 -7.28 -11.33
C GLY A 22 15.93 -8.69 -11.88
N GLU A 23 16.74 -9.10 -12.86
CA GLU A 23 16.85 -10.52 -13.23
C GLU A 23 17.62 -11.26 -12.13
N ALA A 24 16.90 -11.95 -11.26
CA ALA A 24 17.43 -12.96 -10.36
C ALA A 24 16.31 -13.97 -10.13
N SER A 25 16.37 -15.14 -10.79
CA SER A 25 15.47 -16.31 -10.62
C SER A 25 14.10 -15.92 -9.99
N GLY A 26 13.29 -15.24 -10.80
CA GLY A 26 12.28 -14.28 -10.32
C GLY A 26 11.16 -14.90 -9.49
N LYS A 27 11.23 -14.71 -8.16
CA LYS A 27 10.10 -14.99 -7.27
C LYS A 27 9.08 -13.85 -7.39
N ARG A 28 7.80 -14.20 -7.53
CA ARG A 28 6.71 -13.22 -7.55
C ARG A 28 6.56 -12.58 -6.18
N VAL A 29 6.69 -11.26 -6.11
CA VAL A 29 6.38 -10.46 -4.92
C VAL A 29 4.96 -9.94 -5.06
N LEU A 30 4.11 -10.24 -4.08
CA LEU A 30 2.74 -9.76 -4.00
C LEU A 30 2.67 -8.67 -2.93
N LEU A 31 2.15 -7.51 -3.29
CA LEU A 31 1.91 -6.41 -2.35
C LEU A 31 0.46 -6.46 -1.86
N ALA A 32 0.29 -6.40 -0.54
CA ALA A 32 -1.03 -6.36 0.07
C ALA A 32 -1.63 -4.94 -0.01
N GLU A 33 -2.97 -4.87 -0.03
CA GLU A 33 -3.74 -3.64 0.13
C GLU A 33 -4.93 -3.84 1.07
N PRO A 34 -5.24 -2.85 1.93
CA PRO A 34 -4.52 -1.58 2.12
C PRO A 34 -3.19 -1.76 2.87
N ARG A 35 -2.18 -0.97 2.50
CA ARG A 35 -0.84 -0.96 3.13
C ARG A 35 -0.50 0.47 3.54
N GLY A 36 0.30 0.61 4.60
CA GLY A 36 0.74 1.91 5.10
C GLY A 36 0.34 2.15 6.55
N TYR A 37 0.39 3.42 6.96
CA TYR A 37 0.06 3.84 8.31
C TYR A 37 -1.45 3.88 8.53
N CYS A 38 -1.85 3.56 9.76
CA CYS A 38 -3.21 3.78 10.18
C CYS A 38 -3.38 5.24 10.63
N ALA A 39 -4.63 5.71 10.66
CA ALA A 39 -4.96 7.06 11.11
C ALA A 39 -4.38 7.42 12.49
N GLY A 40 -4.18 6.42 13.37
CA GLY A 40 -3.56 6.61 14.68
C GLY A 40 -2.07 6.94 14.58
N VAL A 41 -1.35 6.27 13.68
CA VAL A 41 0.09 6.51 13.46
C VAL A 41 0.30 7.87 12.81
N ASP A 42 -0.50 8.24 11.80
CA ASP A 42 -0.41 9.55 11.15
C ASP A 42 -0.58 10.69 12.17
N ARG A 43 -1.61 10.61 13.02
CA ARG A 43 -1.85 11.60 14.08
C ARG A 43 -0.71 11.64 15.10
N ALA A 44 -0.14 10.50 15.47
CA ALA A 44 0.97 10.44 16.42
C ALA A 44 2.20 11.17 15.88
N VAL A 45 2.53 10.96 14.61
CA VAL A 45 3.63 11.65 13.93
C VAL A 45 3.37 13.15 13.87
N GLU A 46 2.20 13.57 13.39
CA GLU A 46 1.85 15.00 13.28
C GLU A 46 1.94 15.72 14.64
N THR A 47 1.56 15.03 15.72
CA THR A 47 1.63 15.59 17.09
C THR A 47 3.08 15.90 17.50
N VAL A 48 4.01 15.01 17.18
CA VAL A 48 5.43 15.19 17.52
C VAL A 48 6.05 16.29 16.65
N GLU A 49 5.71 16.34 15.36
CA GLU A 49 6.17 17.39 14.45
C GLU A 49 5.75 18.78 14.94
N ARG A 50 4.46 18.94 15.29
CA ARG A 50 3.94 20.20 15.82
C ARG A 50 4.53 20.56 17.18
N ALA A 51 4.85 19.57 18.01
CA ALA A 51 5.54 19.80 19.27
C ALA A 51 6.97 20.32 19.05
N LEU A 52 7.70 19.75 18.07
CA LEU A 52 9.03 20.20 17.70
C LEU A 52 9.02 21.62 17.11
N GLU A 53 8.07 21.95 16.24
CA GLU A 53 7.92 23.30 15.68
C GLU A 53 7.68 24.34 16.78
N LYS A 54 6.81 24.02 17.74
CA LYS A 54 6.41 24.97 18.78
C LYS A 54 7.44 25.12 19.90
N HIS A 55 8.15 24.05 20.24
CA HIS A 55 8.98 23.99 21.44
C HIS A 55 10.48 23.82 21.16
N GLY A 56 10.87 23.50 19.92
CA GLY A 56 12.24 23.14 19.58
C GLY A 56 12.65 21.79 20.15
N ALA A 57 13.85 21.34 19.81
CA ALA A 57 14.42 20.11 20.34
C ALA A 57 15.10 20.36 21.70
N PRO A 58 15.09 19.38 22.65
CA PRO A 58 14.59 18.01 22.50
C PRO A 58 13.13 17.80 22.98
N ILE A 59 12.39 16.93 22.28
CA ILE A 59 11.08 16.41 22.69
C ILE A 59 11.21 14.92 23.01
N TYR A 60 10.79 14.51 24.20
CA TYR A 60 10.86 13.12 24.66
C TYR A 60 9.50 12.43 24.48
N VAL A 61 9.51 11.25 23.86
CA VAL A 61 8.31 10.44 23.54
C VAL A 61 8.47 9.07 24.21
N ARG A 62 7.36 8.45 24.63
CA ARG A 62 7.32 7.09 25.21
C ARG A 62 6.41 6.19 24.40
#